data_AF-A0A2P5BUQ5-F1
#
_entry.id   AF-A0A2P5BUQ5-F1
#
_cell.length_a   1.000
_cell.length_b   1.000
_cell.length_c   1.000
_cell.angle_alpha   90.00
_cell.angle_beta   90.00
_cell.angle_gamma   90.00
#
_symmetry.space_group_name_H-M   'P 1'
#
loop_
_entity.id
_entity.type
_entity.pdbx_description
1 polymer ?
#
loop_
_entity_poly.entity_id
_entity_poly.type
_entity_poly.pdbx_seq_one_letter_code
_entity_poly.pdbx_strand_id
1 'polypeptide(L)'
;MAATSSIDQIPPINKAWTYSEYGQSSQVLKFNTSVPVPQVEENQVLIKLAKYVVGASKVAATASTRKLDLLRSLGADLGIDYTKENFDDLPEKFDVVYDIIGEPERAVKALKEGGNFVAITPPAFTFVLTSTAAILEKLNPYLESGKVKPVIDPKGQFPFSKTVEAFSFLETSRASGKVVVYLIP
;
A
#
# COMPACT_ATOMS: atom_id res chain seq x y z
N MET A 1 -38.13 -12.75 -7.63
CA MET A 1 -37.60 -13.07 -6.30
C MET A 1 -36.10 -13.25 -6.44
N ALA A 2 -35.30 -12.28 -6.01
CA ALA A 2 -33.84 -12.38 -5.98
C ALA A 2 -33.42 -12.79 -4.58
N ALA A 3 -32.64 -13.87 -4.47
CA ALA A 3 -32.09 -14.34 -3.20
C ALA A 3 -31.05 -13.32 -2.72
N THR A 4 -31.37 -12.61 -1.64
CA THR A 4 -30.41 -11.87 -0.82
C THR A 4 -29.50 -12.88 -0.13
N SER A 5 -28.25 -12.99 -0.56
CA SER A 5 -27.23 -13.77 0.15
C SER A 5 -26.89 -13.06 1.45
N SER A 6 -27.17 -13.72 2.58
CA SER A 6 -26.74 -13.32 3.92
C SER A 6 -25.22 -13.25 3.98
N ILE A 7 -24.68 -12.03 4.03
CA ILE A 7 -23.32 -11.82 4.55
C ILE A 7 -23.45 -12.06 6.05
N ASP A 8 -23.13 -13.28 6.46
CA ASP A 8 -23.13 -13.69 7.87
C ASP A 8 -22.23 -12.77 8.69
N GLN A 9 -22.72 -12.43 9.88
CA GLN A 9 -22.15 -11.44 10.79
C GLN A 9 -20.71 -11.80 11.16
N ILE A 10 -19.77 -10.92 10.81
CA ILE A 10 -18.38 -11.01 11.26
C ILE A 10 -18.38 -10.90 12.79
N PRO A 11 -17.83 -11.89 13.53
CA PRO A 11 -17.80 -11.85 14.98
C PRO A 11 -16.99 -10.63 15.45
N PRO A 12 -17.41 -9.90 16.50
CA PRO A 12 -16.78 -8.63 16.90
C PRO A 12 -15.36 -8.79 17.48
N ILE A 13 -14.96 -10.03 17.75
CA ILE A 13 -13.69 -10.40 18.37
C ILE A 13 -13.09 -11.55 17.56
N ASN A 14 -11.81 -11.40 17.20
CA ASN A 14 -11.00 -12.39 16.50
C ASN A 14 -9.82 -12.86 17.37
N LYS A 15 -9.31 -14.03 17.00
CA LYS A 15 -8.00 -14.50 17.45
C LYS A 15 -6.95 -13.94 16.50
N ALA A 16 -5.93 -13.26 17.00
CA ALA A 16 -4.88 -12.67 16.19
C ALA A 16 -3.53 -12.76 16.89
N TRP A 17 -2.45 -12.78 16.11
CA TRP A 17 -1.11 -12.57 16.63
C TRP A 17 -0.91 -11.08 16.87
N THR A 18 -0.64 -10.70 18.11
CA THR A 18 -0.39 -9.32 18.55
C THR A 18 1.10 -9.10 18.75
N TYR A 19 1.55 -7.88 18.46
CA TYR A 19 2.94 -7.45 18.57
C TYR A 19 3.01 -6.25 19.51
N SER A 20 3.87 -6.32 20.52
CA SER A 20 4.04 -5.25 21.51
C SER A 20 5.47 -4.74 21.63
N GLU A 21 6.45 -5.43 21.03
CA GLU A 21 7.89 -5.19 21.21
C GLU A 21 8.65 -5.49 19.92
N TYR A 22 9.74 -4.76 19.65
CA TYR A 22 10.50 -4.89 18.41
C TYR A 22 11.47 -6.08 18.39
N GLY A 23 11.46 -6.89 17.31
CA GLY A 23 12.35 -8.05 17.16
C GLY A 23 11.95 -9.03 16.04
N GLN A 24 12.58 -10.22 16.00
CA GLN A 24 12.27 -11.26 15.01
C GLN A 24 10.83 -11.76 15.19
N SER A 25 10.04 -11.81 14.11
CA SER A 25 8.61 -12.16 14.13
C SER A 25 8.29 -13.46 14.87
N SER A 26 9.15 -14.47 14.77
CA SER A 26 9.05 -15.75 15.50
C SER A 26 9.18 -15.62 17.03
N GLN A 27 9.75 -14.54 17.54
CA GLN A 27 10.04 -14.31 18.95
C GLN A 27 9.09 -13.30 19.61
N VAL A 28 8.53 -12.39 18.82
CA VAL A 28 7.80 -11.19 19.30
C VAL A 28 6.29 -11.24 19.04
N LEU A 29 5.83 -12.09 18.12
CA LEU A 29 4.41 -12.30 17.90
C LEU A 29 3.84 -13.19 19.02
N LYS A 30 2.80 -12.71 19.71
CA LYS A 30 2.06 -13.47 20.73
C LYS A 30 0.63 -13.70 20.28
N PHE A 31 0.15 -14.95 20.36
CA PHE A 31 -1.23 -15.27 20.01
C PHE A 31 -2.20 -14.75 21.08
N ASN A 32 -3.16 -13.92 20.66
CA ASN A 32 -4.21 -13.36 21.49
C ASN A 32 -5.56 -13.82 20.97
N THR A 33 -6.45 -14.25 21.87
CA THR A 33 -7.76 -14.80 21.50
C THR A 33 -8.90 -13.79 21.55
N SER A 34 -8.63 -12.56 22.00
CA SER A 34 -9.63 -11.52 22.29
C SER A 34 -9.25 -10.18 21.66
N VAL A 35 -8.95 -10.18 20.36
CA VAL A 35 -8.60 -8.96 19.62
C VAL A 35 -9.83 -8.43 18.90
N PRO A 36 -10.25 -7.16 19.10
CA PRO A 36 -11.34 -6.57 18.33
C PRO A 36 -11.06 -6.68 16.83
N VAL A 37 -12.07 -6.99 16.01
CA VAL A 37 -11.86 -7.09 14.57
C VAL A 37 -11.38 -5.73 14.03
N PRO A 38 -10.15 -5.65 13.49
CA PRO A 38 -9.68 -4.43 12.88
C PRO A 38 -10.49 -4.19 11.60
N GLN A 39 -10.87 -2.94 11.37
CA GLN A 39 -11.40 -2.53 10.07
C GLN A 39 -10.28 -2.69 9.04
N VAL A 40 -10.59 -3.29 7.89
CA VAL A 40 -9.61 -3.58 6.85
C VAL A 40 -9.25 -2.27 6.14
N GLU A 41 -8.00 -1.82 6.28
CA GLU A 41 -7.51 -0.61 5.64
C GLU A 41 -6.62 -0.93 4.43
N GLU A 42 -6.98 -0.40 3.26
CA GLU A 42 -6.25 -0.58 2.01
C GLU A 42 -4.96 0.27 1.99
N ASN A 43 -3.84 -0.33 1.58
CA ASN A 43 -2.67 0.46 1.15
C ASN A 43 -1.83 -0.26 0.08
N GLN A 44 -2.15 -0.02 -1.19
CA GLN A 44 -1.21 0.18 -2.30
C GLN A 44 -2.02 0.87 -3.39
N VAL A 45 -2.35 2.15 -3.17
CA VAL A 45 -3.30 2.89 -4.01
C VAL A 45 -2.78 4.27 -4.41
N LEU A 46 -1.56 4.67 -4.04
CA LEU A 46 -1.07 6.03 -4.26
C LEU A 46 -1.18 6.48 -5.72
N ILE A 47 -0.77 5.64 -6.68
CA ILE A 47 -0.89 5.92 -8.13
C ILE A 47 -2.37 6.12 -8.52
N LYS A 48 -3.26 5.25 -8.02
CA LYS A 48 -4.71 5.33 -8.28
C LYS A 48 -5.34 6.57 -7.66
N LEU A 49 -4.95 6.94 -6.44
CA LEU A 49 -5.44 8.14 -5.76
C LEU A 49 -4.96 9.40 -6.49
N ALA A 50 -3.67 9.47 -6.82
CA ALA A 50 -3.10 10.58 -7.58
C ALA A 50 -3.82 10.74 -8.93
N LYS A 51 -4.02 9.64 -9.67
CA LYS A 51 -4.63 9.70 -11.00
C LYS A 51 -6.14 9.94 -10.97
N TYR A 52 -6.88 9.21 -10.15
CA TYR A 52 -8.35 9.13 -10.25
C TYR A 52 -9.11 9.94 -9.19
N VAL A 53 -8.47 10.31 -8.08
CA VAL A 53 -9.09 11.09 -7.00
C VAL A 53 -8.59 12.53 -7.01
N VAL A 54 -7.27 12.71 -7.02
CA VAL A 54 -6.65 14.05 -7.09
C VAL A 54 -6.73 14.63 -8.52
N GLY A 55 -6.73 13.76 -9.53
CA GLY A 55 -6.80 14.19 -10.93
C GLY A 55 -5.46 14.70 -11.46
N ALA A 56 -4.33 14.14 -10.99
CA ALA A 56 -3.01 14.49 -11.48
C ALA A 56 -2.94 14.31 -13.00
N SER A 57 -2.48 15.36 -13.71
CA SER A 57 -2.34 15.34 -15.17
C SER A 57 -1.34 14.29 -15.63
N LYS A 58 -0.27 14.08 -14.85
CA LYS A 58 0.75 13.06 -15.07
C LYS A 58 1.17 12.40 -13.77
N VAL A 59 1.27 11.07 -13.78
CA VAL A 59 1.79 10.27 -12.67
C VAL A 59 3.00 9.48 -13.14
N ALA A 60 4.16 9.72 -12.53
CA ALA A 60 5.35 8.89 -12.70
C ALA A 60 5.56 8.01 -11.47
N ALA A 61 6.04 6.78 -11.67
CA ALA A 61 6.35 5.85 -10.58
C ALA A 61 7.56 4.98 -10.93
N THR A 62 8.36 4.63 -9.94
CA THR A 62 9.55 3.79 -10.10
C THR A 62 9.26 2.35 -9.67
N ALA A 63 9.75 1.37 -10.43
CA ALA A 63 9.78 -0.04 -10.02
C ALA A 63 10.81 -0.82 -10.84
N SER A 64 11.10 -2.07 -10.45
CA SER A 64 11.94 -2.95 -11.29
C SER A 64 11.22 -3.31 -12.59
N THR A 65 11.96 -3.61 -13.66
CA THR A 65 11.44 -3.98 -15.01
C THR A 65 10.13 -4.78 -15.01
N ARG A 66 10.07 -5.87 -14.24
CA ARG A 66 8.92 -6.79 -14.20
C ARG A 66 7.61 -6.18 -13.66
N LYS A 67 7.66 -5.01 -13.03
CA LYS A 67 6.51 -4.34 -12.42
C LYS A 67 6.04 -3.11 -13.22
N LEU A 68 6.69 -2.76 -14.33
CA LEU A 68 6.33 -1.56 -15.09
C LEU A 68 4.92 -1.63 -15.66
N ASP A 69 4.50 -2.79 -16.18
CA ASP A 69 3.13 -2.97 -16.69
C ASP A 69 2.09 -2.88 -15.57
N LEU A 70 2.44 -3.34 -14.37
CA LEU A 70 1.60 -3.13 -13.20
C LEU A 70 1.45 -1.63 -12.93
N LEU A 71 2.54 -0.85 -12.86
CA LEU A 71 2.45 0.61 -12.64
C LEU A 71 1.52 1.29 -13.65
N ARG A 72 1.66 0.97 -14.94
CA ARG A 72 0.81 1.49 -16.02
C ARG A 72 -0.65 1.11 -15.81
N SER A 73 -0.94 -0.14 -15.48
CA SER A 73 -2.31 -0.62 -15.20
C SER A 73 -2.95 0.07 -13.99
N LEU A 74 -2.14 0.61 -13.07
CA LEU A 74 -2.62 1.36 -11.91
C LEU A 74 -2.89 2.84 -12.22
N GLY A 75 -2.44 3.33 -13.37
CA GLY A 75 -2.64 4.72 -13.80
C GLY A 75 -1.36 5.55 -13.90
N ALA A 76 -0.17 4.95 -13.80
CA ALA A 76 1.07 5.67 -14.06
C ALA A 76 1.22 5.94 -15.57
N ASP A 77 1.38 7.21 -15.93
CA ASP A 77 1.66 7.64 -17.30
C ASP A 77 3.14 7.36 -17.68
N LEU A 78 4.02 7.35 -16.68
CA LEU A 78 5.45 7.06 -16.84
C LEU A 78 5.92 6.04 -15.78
N GLY A 79 6.26 4.83 -16.22
CA GLY A 79 6.91 3.83 -15.38
C GLY A 79 8.43 3.87 -15.59
N ILE A 80 9.19 4.15 -14.53
CA ILE A 80 10.65 4.28 -14.55
C ILE A 80 11.28 3.02 -13.98
N ASP A 81 12.19 2.40 -14.74
CA ASP A 81 12.95 1.24 -14.29
C ASP A 81 14.17 1.67 -13.49
N TYR A 82 14.05 1.71 -12.16
CA TYR A 82 15.16 2.15 -11.30
C TYR A 82 16.42 1.28 -11.44
N THR A 83 16.31 0.09 -12.04
CA THR A 83 17.45 -0.81 -12.27
C THR A 83 18.27 -0.45 -13.51
N LYS A 84 17.75 0.45 -14.36
CA LYS A 84 18.35 0.84 -15.64
C LYS A 84 18.66 2.32 -15.74
N GLU A 85 17.89 3.14 -15.05
CA GLU A 85 18.04 4.59 -15.06
C GLU A 85 17.71 5.19 -13.70
N ASN A 86 18.31 6.36 -13.44
CA ASN A 86 18.06 7.12 -12.23
C ASN A 86 16.94 8.12 -12.50
N PHE A 87 15.87 8.06 -11.71
CA PHE A 87 14.76 9.01 -11.84
C PHE A 87 15.20 10.46 -11.56
N ASP A 88 16.25 10.65 -10.74
CA ASP A 88 16.76 11.96 -10.36
C ASP A 88 17.62 12.64 -11.43
N ASP A 89 18.11 11.87 -12.41
CA ASP A 89 18.85 12.37 -13.56
C ASP A 89 17.92 12.78 -14.72
N LEU A 90 16.61 12.48 -14.63
CA LEU A 90 15.66 12.84 -15.67
C LEU A 90 15.52 14.37 -15.77
N PRO A 91 15.43 14.92 -16.99
CA PRO A 91 15.21 16.34 -17.20
C PRO A 91 13.81 16.78 -16.75
N GLU A 92 12.86 15.86 -16.77
CA GLU A 92 11.51 16.10 -16.28
C GLU A 92 11.47 16.16 -14.75
N LYS A 93 10.85 17.21 -14.21
CA LYS A 93 10.67 17.45 -12.77
C LYS A 93 9.18 17.50 -12.43
N PHE A 94 8.84 17.21 -11.17
CA PHE A 94 7.46 17.05 -10.72
C PHE A 94 7.07 18.09 -9.67
N ASP A 95 5.78 18.45 -9.63
CA ASP A 95 5.23 19.41 -8.65
C ASP A 95 5.12 18.80 -7.25
N VAL A 96 5.01 17.46 -7.17
CA VAL A 96 4.99 16.69 -5.92
C VAL A 96 5.86 15.46 -6.09
N VAL A 97 6.70 15.17 -5.09
CA VAL A 97 7.44 13.90 -4.99
C VAL A 97 7.07 13.22 -3.68
N TYR A 98 6.56 11.99 -3.77
CA TYR A 98 6.17 11.16 -2.63
C TYR A 98 7.16 10.00 -2.47
N ASP A 99 7.98 10.05 -1.42
CA ASP A 99 9.00 9.05 -1.12
C ASP A 99 8.48 8.02 -0.11
N ILE A 100 8.49 6.76 -0.55
CA ILE A 100 8.11 5.57 0.22
C ILE A 100 9.28 4.60 0.41
N ILE A 101 10.49 5.00 0.00
CA ILE A 101 11.71 4.19 0.02
C ILE A 101 12.70 4.74 1.06
N GLY A 102 12.78 6.06 1.21
CA GLY A 102 13.73 6.73 2.12
C GLY A 102 14.96 7.26 1.39
N GLU A 103 14.79 7.87 0.21
CA GLU A 103 15.84 8.47 -0.61
C GLU A 103 15.63 9.99 -0.80
N PRO A 104 15.53 10.79 0.28
CA PRO A 104 15.13 12.20 0.18
C PRO A 104 16.08 13.04 -0.67
N GLU A 105 17.39 12.78 -0.63
CA GLU A 105 18.39 13.51 -1.43
C GLU A 105 18.20 13.34 -2.93
N ARG A 106 17.69 12.18 -3.37
CA ARG A 106 17.36 11.92 -4.77
C ARG A 106 15.99 12.50 -5.12
N ALA A 107 15.03 12.34 -4.22
CA ALA A 107 13.67 12.84 -4.39
C ALA A 107 13.63 14.37 -4.61
N VAL A 108 14.42 15.15 -3.87
CA VAL A 108 14.47 16.62 -4.03
C VAL A 108 15.01 17.05 -5.40
N LYS A 109 15.89 16.26 -6.02
CA LYS A 109 16.41 16.55 -7.38
C LYS A 109 15.36 16.31 -8.47
N ALA A 110 14.35 15.50 -8.20
CA ALA A 110 13.24 15.27 -9.12
C ALA A 110 12.10 16.31 -8.95
N LEU A 111 12.22 17.20 -7.96
CA LEU A 111 11.21 18.21 -7.63
C LEU A 111 11.43 19.49 -8.44
N LYS A 112 10.34 20.13 -8.87
CA LYS A 112 10.39 21.51 -9.39
C LYS A 112 10.65 22.50 -8.25
N GLU A 113 11.19 23.67 -8.59
CA GLU A 113 11.24 24.80 -7.66
C GLU A 113 9.81 25.13 -7.16
N GLY A 114 9.65 25.27 -5.84
CA GLY A 114 8.35 25.49 -5.20
C GLY A 114 7.45 24.26 -5.10
N GLY A 115 7.92 23.07 -5.52
CA GLY A 115 7.18 21.82 -5.37
C GLY A 115 7.10 21.31 -3.93
N ASN A 116 6.27 20.30 -3.69
CA ASN A 116 6.08 19.68 -2.38
C ASN A 116 6.75 18.31 -2.29
N PHE A 117 7.58 18.11 -1.28
CA PHE A 117 8.16 16.82 -0.94
C PHE A 117 7.44 16.18 0.25
N VAL A 118 7.10 14.90 0.12
CA VAL A 118 6.40 14.13 1.15
C VAL A 118 7.11 12.80 1.33
N ALA A 119 7.47 12.45 2.56
CA ALA A 119 8.11 11.17 2.89
C ALA A 119 7.42 10.47 4.06
N ILE A 120 7.35 9.14 3.99
CA ILE A 120 6.83 8.28 5.06
C ILE A 120 7.87 7.26 5.57
N THR A 121 9.13 7.39 5.13
CA THR A 121 10.19 6.42 5.43
C THR A 121 11.48 7.16 5.78
N PRO A 122 12.13 6.87 6.93
CA PRO A 122 13.41 7.47 7.31
C PRO A 122 14.47 7.40 6.19
N PRO A 123 15.44 8.34 6.14
CA PRO A 123 15.76 9.34 7.17
C PRO A 123 14.88 10.60 7.13
N ALA A 124 14.07 10.78 6.10
CA ALA A 124 13.10 11.87 6.03
C ALA A 124 11.70 11.38 6.38
N PHE A 125 10.98 12.09 7.22
CA PHE A 125 9.63 11.72 7.57
C PHE A 125 8.78 12.96 7.76
N THR A 126 7.80 13.15 6.87
CA THR A 126 6.95 14.35 6.84
C THR A 126 5.74 14.19 7.77
N PHE A 127 5.15 13.00 7.82
CA PHE A 127 3.97 12.73 8.66
C PHE A 127 3.74 11.23 8.90
N VAL A 128 3.15 10.90 10.06
CA VAL A 128 2.54 9.58 10.31
C VAL A 128 1.07 9.68 9.94
N LEU A 129 0.58 8.69 9.19
CA LEU A 129 -0.84 8.60 8.89
C LEU A 129 -1.66 8.52 10.17
N THR A 130 -2.72 9.32 10.25
CA THR A 130 -3.80 9.13 11.23
C THR A 130 -4.92 8.33 10.57
N SER A 131 -5.16 7.11 11.06
CA SER A 131 -6.25 6.27 10.55
C SER A 131 -7.59 6.79 11.05
N THR A 132 -8.49 7.18 10.15
CA THR A 132 -9.84 7.64 10.51
C THR A 132 -10.88 7.09 9.54
N ALA A 133 -12.04 6.69 10.05
CA ALA A 133 -13.16 6.22 9.23
C ALA A 133 -13.59 7.26 8.17
N ALA A 134 -13.48 8.55 8.50
CA ALA A 134 -13.80 9.65 7.61
C ALA A 134 -12.96 9.67 6.31
N ILE A 135 -11.73 9.13 6.32
CA ILE A 135 -10.93 9.00 5.10
C ILE A 135 -11.52 7.91 4.19
N LEU A 136 -11.90 6.77 4.76
CA LEU A 136 -12.49 5.66 4.01
C LEU A 136 -13.86 6.05 3.44
N GLU A 137 -14.70 6.73 4.22
CA GLU A 137 -16.00 7.26 3.76
C GLU A 137 -15.85 8.18 2.53
N LYS A 138 -14.80 9.01 2.50
CA LYS A 138 -14.49 9.86 1.33
C LYS A 138 -14.04 9.05 0.11
N LEU A 139 -13.45 7.88 0.30
CA LEU A 139 -12.98 7.00 -0.76
C LEU A 139 -14.08 6.06 -1.29
N ASN A 140 -15.15 5.81 -0.53
CA ASN A 140 -16.23 4.89 -0.90
C ASN A 140 -16.73 5.04 -2.35
N PRO A 141 -17.03 6.24 -2.88
CA PRO A 141 -17.53 6.38 -4.25
C PRO A 141 -16.54 5.84 -5.31
N TYR A 142 -15.24 5.93 -5.04
CA TYR A 142 -14.19 5.45 -5.94
C TYR A 142 -13.96 3.95 -5.83
N LEU A 143 -14.15 3.39 -4.63
CA LEU A 143 -14.10 1.95 -4.37
C LEU A 143 -15.32 1.25 -4.99
N GLU A 144 -16.52 1.76 -4.74
CA GLU A 144 -17.78 1.20 -5.25
C GLU A 144 -17.85 1.26 -6.79
N SER A 145 -17.38 2.35 -7.40
CA SER A 145 -17.29 2.44 -8.86
C SER A 145 -16.17 1.59 -9.46
N GLY A 146 -15.29 1.00 -8.64
CA GLY A 146 -14.15 0.22 -9.07
C GLY A 146 -13.05 1.04 -9.76
N LYS A 147 -13.09 2.38 -9.67
CA LYS A 147 -11.99 3.26 -10.14
C LYS A 147 -10.74 3.04 -9.30
N VAL A 148 -10.94 2.93 -7.98
CA VAL A 148 -9.93 2.46 -7.04
C VAL A 148 -10.26 1.02 -6.68
N LYS A 149 -9.29 0.14 -6.82
CA LYS A 149 -9.42 -1.29 -6.48
C LYS A 149 -8.22 -1.69 -5.63
N PRO A 150 -8.43 -2.58 -4.64
CA PRO A 150 -7.32 -3.18 -3.92
C PRO A 150 -6.45 -3.96 -4.89
N VAL A 151 -5.15 -3.88 -4.68
CA VAL A 151 -4.15 -4.69 -5.39
C VAL A 151 -3.62 -5.69 -4.38
N ILE A 152 -3.97 -6.96 -4.57
CA ILE A 152 -3.50 -8.06 -3.73
C ILE A 152 -2.40 -8.79 -4.50
N ASP A 153 -1.27 -9.05 -3.85
CA ASP A 153 -0.21 -9.81 -4.50
C ASP A 153 -0.74 -11.24 -4.79
N PRO A 154 -0.58 -11.77 -6.02
CA PRO A 154 -1.04 -13.11 -6.36
C PRO A 154 -0.47 -14.22 -5.45
N LYS A 155 0.74 -14.04 -4.91
CA LYS A 155 1.40 -14.93 -3.95
C LYS A 155 1.25 -14.44 -2.50
N GLY A 156 0.63 -13.29 -2.30
CA GLY A 156 0.47 -12.64 -1.01
C GLY A 156 -0.77 -13.10 -0.25
N GLN A 157 -1.44 -14.17 -0.64
CA GLN A 157 -2.66 -14.64 0.02
C GLN A 157 -2.34 -15.88 0.85
N PHE A 158 -2.50 -15.76 2.17
CA PHE A 158 -2.14 -16.81 3.11
C PHE A 158 -3.32 -17.14 4.03
N PRO A 159 -3.63 -18.41 4.28
CA PRO A 159 -4.56 -18.76 5.34
C PRO A 159 -3.96 -18.35 6.69
N PHE A 160 -4.81 -18.16 7.70
CA PHE A 160 -4.39 -17.75 9.03
C PHE A 160 -3.29 -18.64 9.65
N SER A 161 -3.32 -19.95 9.37
CA SER A 161 -2.29 -20.91 9.81
C SER A 161 -0.89 -20.65 9.23
N LYS A 162 -0.78 -19.82 8.18
CA LYS A 162 0.44 -19.48 7.45
C LYS A 162 0.90 -18.03 7.67
N THR A 163 0.53 -17.45 8.81
CA THR A 163 0.87 -16.06 9.15
C THR A 163 2.37 -15.82 9.19
N VAL A 164 3.17 -16.75 9.71
CA VAL A 164 4.64 -16.62 9.76
C VAL A 164 5.21 -16.55 8.34
N GLU A 165 4.76 -17.43 7.44
CA GLU A 165 5.18 -17.41 6.04
C GLU A 165 4.74 -16.12 5.33
N ALA A 166 3.57 -15.56 5.69
CA ALA A 166 3.11 -14.27 5.17
C ALA A 166 4.07 -13.12 5.54
N PHE A 167 4.54 -13.08 6.80
CA PHE A 167 5.56 -12.13 7.24
C PHE A 167 6.89 -12.34 6.53
N SER A 168 7.37 -13.58 6.42
CA SER A 168 8.61 -13.88 5.69
C SER A 168 8.54 -13.44 4.23
N PHE A 169 7.38 -13.60 3.57
CA PHE A 169 7.17 -13.11 2.21
C PHE A 169 7.19 -11.57 2.15
N LEU A 170 6.54 -10.89 3.09
CA LEU A 170 6.52 -9.43 3.18
C LEU A 170 7.94 -8.85 3.38
N GLU A 171 8.73 -9.47 4.25
CA GLU A 171 10.11 -9.08 4.59
C GLU A 171 11.07 -9.15 3.38
N THR A 172 10.72 -9.88 2.32
CA THR A 172 11.50 -9.85 1.07
C THR A 172 11.46 -8.50 0.34
N SER A 173 10.53 -7.60 0.73
CA SER A 173 10.23 -6.33 0.06
C SER A 173 9.89 -6.50 -1.44
N ARG A 174 9.47 -7.70 -1.87
CA ARG A 174 9.14 -7.98 -3.28
C ARG A 174 7.65 -8.02 -3.59
N ALA A 175 6.78 -7.93 -2.58
CA ALA A 175 5.33 -7.91 -2.76
C ALA A 175 4.88 -6.84 -3.79
N SER A 176 3.87 -7.18 -4.58
CA SER A 176 3.23 -6.35 -5.59
C SER A 176 1.76 -6.21 -5.20
N GLY A 177 1.44 -5.17 -4.45
CA GLY A 177 0.17 -5.06 -3.73
C GLY A 177 0.30 -5.43 -2.26
N LYS A 178 -0.84 -5.82 -1.69
CA LYS A 178 -0.97 -6.25 -0.31
C LYS A 178 -0.71 -7.73 -0.15
N VAL A 179 -0.08 -8.07 0.98
CA VAL A 179 -0.12 -9.41 1.56
C VAL A 179 -1.33 -9.47 2.49
N VAL A 180 -2.21 -10.45 2.26
CA VAL A 180 -3.46 -10.64 2.98
C VAL A 180 -3.43 -12.00 3.66
N VAL A 181 -3.71 -11.99 4.96
CA VAL A 181 -4.00 -13.19 5.73
C VAL A 181 -5.51 -13.32 5.85
N TYR A 182 -6.07 -14.47 5.46
CA TYR A 182 -7.51 -14.71 5.51
C TYR A 182 -7.86 -15.86 6.46
N LEU A 183 -9.00 -15.73 7.11
CA LEU A 183 -9.65 -16.84 7.81
C LEU A 183 -10.40 -17.65 6.75
N ILE A 184 -10.13 -18.95 6.65
CA ILE A 184 -10.97 -19.84 5.84
C ILE A 184 -12.37 -19.81 6.48
N PRO A 185 -13.47 -19.72 5.71
CA PRO A 185 -14.82 -19.96 6.23
C PRO A 185 -14.95 -21.32 6.90
#